data_AF-A0AAD3CP42-F1
#
_entry.id   AF-A0AAD3CP42-F1
#
_cell.length_a   1.000
_cell.length_b   1.000
_cell.length_c   1.000
_cell.angle_alpha   90.00
_cell.angle_beta   90.00
_cell.angle_gamma   90.00
#
_symmetry.space_group_name_H-M   'P 1'
#
loop_
_entity.id
_entity.type
_entity.pdbx_description
1 polymer ?
#
loop_
_entity_poly.entity_id
_entity_poly.type
_entity_poly.pdbx_seq_one_letter_code
_entity_poly.pdbx_strand_id
1 'polypeptide(L)'
;MKVHELPQFTALQSAADSFKSDEKLHLRQLCSDSSRCAGLVASHESGDAKIILDYSRQQVTGETMETLFDLADKVGFTAKRDKMRAGAKINSTEGRSVLHHALRMPKGYDYSCNPEGKAILAEVHEVRDKIEEFTNKVRSGEFLGATGKQLKNFVCIGIGGSQLGPEFVNEALKADAKAAKAAEGRNLRFLANVDPVDFELCTRDLDPEETLIVVISKTFTTAETMLNARTAKKWIIDGLAAKGVTDAGTITSKHVIAVSTAIDKCVDFGIDEANIFGFWNWVGGRFSVCSAVGVVPLSLQYSYDVMSSFLDGAHNIDEHFFNAPLRENIPVILGLLGVWNSTFLGYETRALLPYSQALKRLPAHIQQVDMESNGKRVDIEGNPLPFQAGEINFGEPGTNGQHSFYQLMHQGRVVPADFIGFMESQAPVSLDGEPVSNHDELMSNFFAQPDALALGKTLNEVAQEGVPEELRSHKVFLGNRPSSSMLMTRLDAFAIGQLLAIYEHRTAVQGFIWGVNSFDQWGVELGKVLAKQVRAQLSSSRKSGAHVQGFNSSTSALLEAYLAHGK
;
A
#
# COMPACT_ATOMS: atom_id res chain seq x y z
N MET A 1 -25.45 -18.80 2.49
CA MET A 1 -25.02 -19.37 3.78
C MET A 1 -23.90 -18.48 4.28
N LYS A 2 -23.91 -18.09 5.56
CA LYS A 2 -22.84 -17.22 6.08
C LYS A 2 -21.57 -18.03 6.24
N VAL A 3 -20.40 -17.40 6.08
CA VAL A 3 -19.11 -18.11 6.09
C VAL A 3 -18.88 -18.92 7.38
N HIS A 4 -19.31 -18.40 8.53
CA HIS A 4 -19.19 -19.06 9.83
C HIS A 4 -20.18 -20.21 10.08
N GLU A 5 -21.15 -20.41 9.20
CA GLU A 5 -22.11 -21.52 9.25
C GLU A 5 -21.65 -22.72 8.41
N LEU A 6 -20.56 -22.58 7.65
CA LEU A 6 -20.05 -23.61 6.77
C LEU A 6 -19.31 -24.70 7.57
N PRO A 7 -19.47 -26.00 7.23
CA PRO A 7 -18.71 -27.08 7.86
C PRO A 7 -17.19 -26.89 7.80
N GLN A 8 -16.68 -26.30 6.71
CA GLN A 8 -15.27 -25.97 6.51
C GLN A 8 -14.76 -24.98 7.56
N PHE A 9 -15.59 -24.00 7.94
CA PHE A 9 -15.25 -23.05 8.99
C PHE A 9 -15.13 -23.76 10.35
N THR A 10 -16.07 -24.65 10.67
CA THR A 10 -15.98 -25.47 11.89
C THR A 10 -14.75 -26.38 11.88
N ALA A 11 -14.45 -27.02 10.74
CA ALA A 11 -13.27 -27.88 10.58
C ALA A 11 -11.97 -27.09 10.79
N LEU A 12 -11.87 -25.88 10.24
CA LEU A 12 -10.73 -24.98 10.45
C LEU A 12 -10.61 -24.53 11.91
N GLN A 13 -11.73 -24.28 12.60
CA GLN A 13 -11.71 -24.00 14.03
C GLN A 13 -11.13 -25.17 14.84
N SER A 14 -11.57 -26.41 14.54
CA SER A 14 -11.04 -27.62 15.17
C SER A 14 -9.56 -27.86 14.84
N ALA A 15 -9.14 -27.58 13.61
CA ALA A 15 -7.73 -27.64 13.22
C ALA A 15 -6.90 -26.62 14.01
N ALA A 16 -7.38 -25.39 14.16
CA ALA A 16 -6.70 -24.35 14.94
C ALA A 16 -6.56 -24.73 16.43
N ASP A 17 -7.58 -25.38 17.00
CA ASP A 17 -7.50 -25.88 18.38
C ASP A 17 -6.47 -27.01 18.52
N SER A 18 -6.30 -27.83 17.48
CA SER A 18 -5.26 -28.85 17.41
C SER A 18 -3.86 -28.23 17.33
N PHE A 19 -3.66 -27.21 16.48
CA PHE A 19 -2.39 -26.45 16.43
C PHE A 19 -2.02 -25.79 17.76
N LYS A 20 -3.01 -25.41 18.58
CA LYS A 20 -2.78 -24.82 19.91
C LYS A 20 -2.44 -25.85 21.00
N SER A 21 -2.66 -27.15 20.76
CA SER A 21 -2.59 -28.17 21.82
C SER A 21 -1.72 -29.39 21.49
N ASP A 22 -1.43 -29.68 20.22
CA ASP A 22 -0.59 -30.80 19.79
C ASP A 22 0.83 -30.33 19.44
N GLU A 23 1.80 -30.69 20.28
CA GLU A 23 3.23 -30.42 20.07
C GLU A 23 3.77 -31.03 18.77
N LYS A 24 3.13 -32.06 18.20
CA LYS A 24 3.52 -32.61 16.88
C LYS A 24 3.25 -31.64 15.74
N LEU A 25 2.35 -30.67 15.94
CA LEU A 25 2.02 -29.62 14.98
C LEU A 25 2.84 -28.35 15.18
N HIS A 26 3.77 -28.34 16.14
CA HIS A 26 4.73 -27.26 16.28
C HIS A 26 5.59 -27.14 15.01
N LEU A 27 5.83 -25.91 14.54
CA LEU A 27 6.57 -25.64 13.29
C LEU A 27 7.94 -26.33 13.23
N ARG A 28 8.68 -26.39 14.35
CA ARG A 28 9.90 -27.23 14.48
C ARG A 28 9.75 -28.66 13.94
N GLN A 29 8.63 -29.33 14.24
CA GLN A 29 8.36 -30.68 13.74
C GLN A 29 7.91 -30.64 12.28
N LEU A 30 6.99 -29.75 11.94
CA LEU A 30 6.44 -29.63 10.59
C LEU A 30 7.47 -29.22 9.53
N CYS A 31 8.47 -28.42 9.89
CA CYS A 31 9.56 -28.00 9.01
C CYS A 31 10.63 -29.08 8.82
N SER A 32 10.63 -30.14 9.63
CA SER A 32 11.53 -31.29 9.43
C SER A 32 11.05 -32.23 8.31
N ASP A 33 9.78 -32.15 7.92
CA ASP A 33 9.23 -32.87 6.78
C ASP A 33 9.52 -32.14 5.46
N SER A 34 10.59 -32.56 4.80
CA SER A 34 11.00 -32.01 3.50
C SER A 34 9.93 -32.09 2.40
N SER A 35 9.08 -33.13 2.42
CA SER A 35 8.01 -33.28 1.42
C SER A 35 6.91 -32.26 1.66
N ARG A 36 6.54 -32.02 2.93
CA ARG A 36 5.61 -30.95 3.29
C ARG A 36 6.16 -29.60 2.87
N CYS A 37 7.42 -29.30 3.22
CA CYS A 37 8.03 -28.02 2.88
C CYS A 37 8.07 -27.77 1.36
N ALA A 38 8.45 -28.78 0.56
CA ALA A 38 8.44 -28.68 -0.89
C ALA A 38 7.03 -28.47 -1.49
N GLY A 39 5.99 -28.99 -0.84
CA GLY A 39 4.60 -28.79 -1.23
C GLY A 39 3.99 -27.44 -0.83
N LEU A 40 4.64 -26.69 0.06
CA LEU A 40 4.20 -25.37 0.55
C LEU A 40 5.02 -24.24 -0.08
N VAL A 41 5.19 -24.32 -1.39
CA VAL A 41 5.83 -23.32 -2.23
C VAL A 41 4.93 -23.03 -3.43
N ALA A 42 4.78 -21.75 -3.77
CA ALA A 42 4.18 -21.32 -5.02
C ALA A 42 5.16 -20.43 -5.78
N SER A 43 5.14 -20.50 -7.11
CA SER A 43 6.03 -19.70 -7.95
C SER A 43 5.30 -19.11 -9.14
N HIS A 44 5.75 -17.93 -9.56
CA HIS A 44 5.29 -17.28 -10.78
C HIS A 44 6.49 -16.72 -11.53
N GLU A 45 6.53 -16.96 -12.84
CA GLU A 45 7.64 -16.57 -13.71
C GLU A 45 7.11 -15.78 -14.91
N SER A 46 7.81 -14.71 -15.29
CA SER A 46 7.49 -13.88 -16.45
C SER A 46 8.77 -13.30 -17.03
N GLY A 47 9.28 -13.92 -18.10
CA GLY A 47 10.58 -13.57 -18.65
C GLY A 47 11.71 -13.92 -17.68
N ASP A 48 12.48 -12.93 -17.26
CA ASP A 48 13.55 -13.04 -16.26
C ASP A 48 13.08 -12.72 -14.82
N ALA A 49 11.86 -12.22 -14.66
CA ALA A 49 11.24 -11.99 -13.36
C ALA A 49 10.69 -13.31 -12.79
N LYS A 50 11.15 -13.66 -11.58
CA LYS A 50 10.70 -14.82 -10.82
C LYS A 50 10.24 -14.39 -9.44
N ILE A 51 9.13 -14.97 -9.00
CA ILE A 51 8.59 -14.85 -7.65
C ILE A 51 8.50 -16.24 -7.07
N ILE A 52 9.07 -16.43 -5.88
CA ILE A 52 8.95 -17.65 -5.09
C ILE A 52 8.32 -17.27 -3.77
N LEU A 53 7.17 -17.87 -3.45
CA LEU A 53 6.53 -17.78 -2.15
C LEU A 53 6.73 -19.11 -1.42
N ASP A 54 7.56 -19.11 -0.39
CA ASP A 54 7.65 -20.17 0.62
C ASP A 54 6.70 -19.83 1.77
N TYR A 55 5.72 -20.69 2.01
CA TYR A 55 4.79 -20.58 3.14
C TYR A 55 4.82 -21.84 4.03
N SER A 56 5.92 -22.59 3.98
CA SER A 56 6.13 -23.81 4.78
C SER A 56 6.20 -23.53 6.29
N ARG A 57 6.57 -22.30 6.67
CA ARG A 57 6.64 -21.82 8.06
C ARG A 57 5.31 -21.25 8.55
N GLN A 58 4.20 -21.57 7.87
CA GLN A 58 2.85 -21.34 8.39
C GLN A 58 2.38 -22.55 9.22
N GLN A 59 1.59 -22.30 10.26
CA GLN A 59 0.97 -23.34 11.08
C GLN A 59 -0.20 -24.00 10.32
N VAL A 60 0.14 -24.74 9.26
CA VAL A 60 -0.79 -25.44 8.36
C VAL A 60 -0.23 -26.81 7.98
N THR A 61 -1.11 -27.78 7.78
CA THR A 61 -0.80 -29.02 7.05
C THR A 61 -1.37 -28.93 5.63
N GLY A 62 -1.08 -29.94 4.79
CA GLY A 62 -1.74 -30.05 3.48
C GLY A 62 -3.27 -30.10 3.60
N GLU A 63 -3.80 -30.81 4.59
CA GLU A 63 -5.24 -30.87 4.87
C GLU A 63 -5.81 -29.51 5.31
N THR A 64 -5.06 -28.75 6.12
CA THR A 64 -5.46 -27.37 6.48
C THR A 64 -5.58 -26.50 5.24
N MET A 65 -4.58 -26.54 4.34
CA MET A 65 -4.61 -25.77 3.09
C MET A 65 -5.75 -26.20 2.17
N GLU A 66 -5.98 -27.50 1.99
CA GLU A 66 -7.11 -28.02 1.20
C GLU A 66 -8.46 -27.57 1.78
N THR A 67 -8.60 -27.53 3.11
CA THR A 67 -9.82 -27.04 3.77
C THR A 67 -10.00 -25.54 3.58
N LEU A 68 -8.92 -24.75 3.56
CA LEU A 68 -8.98 -23.31 3.24
C LEU A 68 -9.41 -23.08 1.77
N PHE A 69 -8.92 -23.89 0.83
CA PHE A 69 -9.37 -23.83 -0.56
C PHE A 69 -10.84 -24.25 -0.70
N ASP A 70 -11.28 -25.32 -0.04
CA ASP A 70 -12.70 -25.71 -0.04
C ASP A 70 -13.59 -24.64 0.59
N LEU A 71 -13.15 -23.98 1.66
CA LEU A 71 -13.86 -22.82 2.21
C LEU A 71 -14.02 -21.72 1.16
N ALA A 72 -12.95 -21.39 0.42
CA ALA A 72 -12.99 -20.39 -0.66
C ALA A 72 -14.00 -20.77 -1.75
N ASP A 73 -14.04 -22.04 -2.13
CA ASP A 73 -15.00 -22.56 -3.10
C ASP A 73 -16.44 -22.45 -2.57
N LYS A 74 -16.70 -22.83 -1.31
CA LYS A 74 -18.04 -22.76 -0.70
C LYS A 74 -18.57 -21.34 -0.52
N VAL A 75 -17.70 -20.36 -0.27
CA VAL A 75 -18.11 -18.94 -0.23
C VAL A 75 -18.21 -18.32 -1.62
N GLY A 76 -18.00 -19.10 -2.69
CA GLY A 76 -18.08 -18.67 -4.08
C GLY A 76 -17.00 -17.67 -4.47
N PHE A 77 -15.79 -17.80 -3.92
CA PHE A 77 -14.66 -16.90 -4.17
C PHE A 77 -14.43 -16.67 -5.67
N THR A 78 -14.31 -17.74 -6.46
CA THR A 78 -14.07 -17.66 -7.90
C THR A 78 -15.12 -16.81 -8.62
N ALA A 79 -16.40 -16.99 -8.29
CA ALA A 79 -17.48 -16.19 -8.87
C ALA A 79 -17.42 -14.71 -8.44
N LYS A 80 -16.99 -14.41 -7.21
CA LYS A 80 -16.79 -13.02 -6.74
C LYS A 80 -15.62 -12.35 -7.47
N ARG A 81 -14.50 -13.07 -7.62
CA ARG A 81 -13.33 -12.65 -8.40
C ARG A 81 -13.71 -12.39 -9.86
N ASP A 82 -14.45 -13.28 -10.49
CA ASP A 82 -14.83 -13.14 -11.90
C ASP A 82 -15.83 -11.99 -12.09
N LYS A 83 -16.72 -11.75 -11.12
CA LYS A 83 -17.57 -10.54 -11.09
C LYS A 83 -16.76 -9.26 -11.00
N MET A 84 -15.67 -9.24 -10.22
CA MET A 84 -14.72 -8.12 -10.19
C MET A 84 -14.14 -7.89 -11.60
N ARG A 85 -13.60 -8.94 -12.22
CA ARG A 85 -13.02 -8.88 -13.58
C ARG A 85 -14.03 -8.40 -14.62
N ALA A 86 -15.28 -8.86 -14.54
CA ALA A 86 -16.34 -8.49 -15.48
C ALA A 86 -16.90 -7.07 -15.25
N GLY A 87 -16.40 -6.33 -14.25
CA GLY A 87 -16.86 -4.97 -13.94
C GLY A 87 -18.24 -4.91 -13.30
N ALA A 88 -18.69 -5.99 -12.66
CA ALA A 88 -19.92 -5.95 -11.87
C ALA A 88 -19.78 -4.93 -10.72
N LYS A 89 -20.92 -4.39 -10.28
CA LYS A 89 -20.98 -3.41 -9.18
C LYS A 89 -20.81 -4.08 -7.81
N ILE A 90 -19.63 -4.67 -7.56
CA ILE A 90 -19.35 -5.44 -6.34
C ILE A 90 -19.16 -4.57 -5.09
N ASN A 91 -18.86 -3.28 -5.27
CA ASN A 91 -18.98 -2.31 -4.18
C ASN A 91 -20.47 -1.91 -4.06
N SER A 92 -21.24 -2.77 -3.41
CA SER A 92 -22.70 -2.68 -3.37
C SER A 92 -23.21 -1.50 -2.55
N THR A 93 -22.50 -1.11 -1.48
CA THR A 93 -22.92 -0.01 -0.60
C THR A 93 -22.80 1.36 -1.27
N GLU A 94 -21.97 1.48 -2.31
CA GLU A 94 -21.84 2.69 -3.14
C GLU A 94 -22.38 2.51 -4.57
N GLY A 95 -22.83 1.31 -4.96
CA GLY A 95 -23.32 1.00 -6.30
C GLY A 95 -22.26 1.12 -7.40
N ARG A 96 -21.01 0.74 -7.11
CA ARG A 96 -19.84 0.94 -8.01
C ARG A 96 -19.17 -0.37 -8.41
N SER A 97 -18.60 -0.37 -9.60
CA SER A 97 -17.63 -1.38 -10.03
C SER A 97 -16.27 -1.14 -9.37
N VAL A 98 -15.40 -2.16 -9.40
CA VAL A 98 -14.05 -2.11 -8.82
C VAL A 98 -13.08 -2.62 -9.88
N LEU A 99 -12.39 -1.70 -10.54
CA LEU A 99 -11.71 -1.99 -11.81
C LEU A 99 -10.26 -1.49 -11.87
N HIS A 100 -9.56 -1.39 -10.73
CA HIS A 100 -8.17 -0.93 -10.71
C HIS A 100 -7.23 -1.76 -11.61
N HIS A 101 -7.50 -3.06 -11.79
CA HIS A 101 -6.78 -3.91 -12.75
C HIS A 101 -6.92 -3.45 -14.22
N ALA A 102 -8.00 -2.75 -14.59
CA ALA A 102 -8.19 -2.21 -15.94
C ALA A 102 -7.23 -1.05 -16.25
N LEU A 103 -6.70 -0.36 -15.23
CA LEU A 103 -5.78 0.78 -15.39
C LEU A 103 -4.44 0.38 -16.03
N ARG A 104 -4.10 -0.90 -15.90
CA ARG A 104 -2.80 -1.47 -16.26
C ARG A 104 -2.87 -2.50 -17.39
N MET A 105 -4.05 -2.77 -17.94
CA MET A 105 -4.18 -3.57 -19.16
C MET A 105 -3.44 -2.88 -20.32
N PRO A 106 -2.73 -3.65 -21.16
CA PRO A 106 -1.98 -3.08 -22.28
C PRO A 106 -2.90 -2.67 -23.43
N LYS A 107 -2.39 -1.79 -24.30
CA LYS A 107 -3.13 -1.31 -25.47
C LYS A 107 -3.44 -2.50 -26.39
N GLY A 108 -4.71 -2.66 -26.75
CA GLY A 108 -5.19 -3.77 -27.58
C GLY A 108 -5.51 -5.07 -26.82
N TYR A 109 -5.43 -5.07 -25.48
CA TYR A 109 -5.89 -6.20 -24.66
C TYR A 109 -7.37 -6.53 -24.92
N ASP A 110 -7.70 -7.83 -25.00
CA ASP A 110 -9.08 -8.31 -25.16
C ASP A 110 -9.80 -8.30 -23.80
N TYR A 111 -10.49 -7.20 -23.51
CA TYR A 111 -11.30 -7.08 -22.29
C TYR A 111 -12.78 -7.43 -22.52
N SER A 112 -13.08 -8.42 -23.37
CA SER A 112 -14.45 -8.81 -23.72
C SER A 112 -15.27 -9.41 -22.58
N CYS A 113 -14.65 -9.86 -21.49
CA CYS A 113 -15.37 -10.33 -20.30
C CYS A 113 -16.15 -9.22 -19.57
N ASN A 114 -15.84 -7.95 -19.86
CA ASN A 114 -16.61 -6.79 -19.42
C ASN A 114 -17.37 -6.21 -20.64
N PRO A 115 -18.71 -6.05 -20.58
CA PRO A 115 -19.49 -5.48 -21.68
C PRO A 115 -19.06 -4.08 -22.13
N GLU A 116 -18.51 -3.28 -21.21
CA GLU A 116 -18.00 -1.93 -21.47
C GLU A 116 -16.46 -1.92 -21.65
N GLY A 117 -15.82 -3.08 -21.71
CA GLY A 117 -14.37 -3.23 -21.65
C GLY A 117 -13.62 -2.43 -22.72
N LYS A 118 -14.13 -2.42 -23.97
CA LYS A 118 -13.54 -1.63 -25.06
C LYS A 118 -13.58 -0.11 -24.79
N ALA A 119 -14.70 0.38 -24.25
CA ALA A 119 -14.86 1.80 -23.93
C ALA A 119 -13.97 2.19 -22.74
N ILE A 120 -13.97 1.37 -21.68
CA ILE A 120 -13.11 1.56 -20.51
C ILE A 120 -11.63 1.62 -20.90
N LEU A 121 -11.15 0.69 -21.72
CA LEU A 121 -9.76 0.70 -22.16
C LEU A 121 -9.44 1.90 -23.05
N ALA A 122 -10.37 2.34 -23.91
CA ALA A 122 -10.17 3.53 -24.72
C ALA A 122 -9.95 4.77 -23.82
N GLU A 123 -10.80 4.97 -22.81
CA GLU A 123 -10.65 6.08 -21.85
C GLU A 123 -9.36 5.97 -21.02
N VAL A 124 -9.01 4.76 -20.57
CA VAL A 124 -7.76 4.52 -19.83
C VAL A 124 -6.54 4.89 -20.67
N HIS A 125 -6.52 4.45 -21.93
CA HIS A 125 -5.42 4.75 -22.83
C HIS A 125 -5.38 6.20 -23.28
N GLU A 126 -6.51 6.89 -23.42
CA GLU A 126 -6.53 8.33 -23.68
C GLU A 126 -5.85 9.12 -22.55
N VAL A 127 -6.17 8.82 -21.30
CA VAL A 127 -5.51 9.45 -20.15
C VAL A 127 -4.02 9.09 -20.12
N ARG A 128 -3.66 7.84 -20.36
CA ARG A 128 -2.27 7.37 -20.41
C ARG A 128 -1.46 8.08 -21.51
N ASP A 129 -1.99 8.18 -22.72
CA ASP A 129 -1.36 8.85 -23.86
C ASP A 129 -1.20 10.36 -23.54
N LYS A 130 -2.19 10.99 -22.89
CA LYS A 130 -2.09 12.38 -22.41
C LYS A 130 -0.99 12.56 -21.35
N ILE A 131 -0.84 11.62 -20.41
CA ILE A 131 0.22 11.66 -19.40
C ILE A 131 1.59 11.52 -20.06
N GLU A 132 1.76 10.56 -20.97
CA GLU A 132 3.01 10.37 -21.70
C GLU A 132 3.40 11.65 -22.44
N GLU A 133 2.50 12.23 -23.23
CA GLU A 133 2.75 13.45 -23.98
C GLU A 133 3.15 14.62 -23.06
N PHE A 134 2.36 14.87 -22.02
CA PHE A 134 2.61 15.99 -21.10
C PHE A 134 3.93 15.81 -20.35
N THR A 135 4.18 14.63 -19.79
CA THR A 135 5.37 14.40 -18.98
C THR A 135 6.64 14.40 -19.82
N ASN A 136 6.58 13.95 -21.08
CA ASN A 136 7.67 14.10 -22.03
C ASN A 136 7.96 15.56 -22.35
N LYS A 137 6.94 16.41 -22.56
CA LYS A 137 7.10 17.86 -22.77
C LYS A 137 7.73 18.57 -21.58
N VAL A 138 7.32 18.23 -20.35
CA VAL A 138 7.92 18.81 -19.14
C VAL A 138 9.37 18.37 -18.99
N ARG A 139 9.66 17.08 -19.22
CA ARG A 139 11.01 16.52 -19.07
C ARG A 139 11.99 16.97 -20.15
N SER A 140 11.52 17.21 -21.38
CA SER A 140 12.34 17.73 -22.48
C SER A 140 12.62 19.23 -22.38
N GLY A 141 11.83 19.95 -21.57
CA GLY A 141 11.88 21.41 -21.47
C GLY A 141 11.08 22.12 -22.58
N GLU A 142 10.20 21.42 -23.29
CA GLU A 142 9.21 22.05 -24.18
C GLU A 142 8.11 22.76 -23.38
N PHE A 143 7.70 22.17 -22.25
CA PHE A 143 6.82 22.81 -21.28
C PHE A 143 7.66 23.51 -20.20
N LEU A 144 7.71 24.84 -20.28
CA LEU A 144 8.48 25.70 -19.39
C LEU A 144 7.59 26.39 -18.35
N GLY A 145 8.19 26.73 -17.21
CA GLY A 145 7.58 27.61 -16.21
C GLY A 145 7.34 29.02 -16.75
N ALA A 146 6.66 29.85 -15.96
CA ALA A 146 6.24 31.20 -16.35
C ALA A 146 7.42 32.15 -16.66
N THR A 147 8.63 31.85 -16.18
CA THR A 147 9.86 32.60 -16.49
C THR A 147 10.66 32.01 -17.66
N GLY A 148 10.19 30.92 -18.26
CA GLY A 148 10.91 30.19 -19.31
C GLY A 148 11.95 29.19 -18.79
N LYS A 149 12.05 28.97 -17.47
CA LYS A 149 12.90 27.92 -16.89
C LYS A 149 12.24 26.54 -16.99
N GLN A 150 13.07 25.50 -17.04
CA GLN A 150 12.60 24.11 -16.99
C GLN A 150 12.05 23.78 -15.60
N LEU A 151 10.97 23.02 -15.56
CA LEU A 151 10.38 22.54 -14.32
C LEU A 151 11.07 21.23 -13.93
N LYS A 152 11.76 21.23 -12.79
CA LYS A 152 12.53 20.08 -12.28
C LYS A 152 12.18 19.69 -10.86
N ASN A 153 11.36 20.48 -10.17
CA ASN A 153 10.85 20.18 -8.84
C ASN A 153 9.32 19.93 -8.91
N PHE A 154 8.85 18.83 -8.32
CA PHE A 154 7.44 18.43 -8.31
C PHE A 154 6.96 18.31 -6.88
N VAL A 155 5.95 19.10 -6.51
CA VAL A 155 5.30 19.02 -5.21
C VAL A 155 3.92 18.41 -5.40
N CYS A 156 3.77 17.16 -4.98
CA CYS A 156 2.54 16.40 -5.09
C CYS A 156 1.71 16.54 -3.83
N ILE A 157 0.55 17.18 -3.96
CA ILE A 157 -0.35 17.48 -2.85
C ILE A 157 -1.48 16.47 -2.84
N GLY A 158 -1.51 15.62 -1.82
CA GLY A 158 -2.49 14.55 -1.69
C GLY A 158 -2.34 13.83 -0.36
N ILE A 159 -3.42 13.24 0.16
CA ILE A 159 -3.41 12.52 1.44
C ILE A 159 -4.03 11.12 1.28
N GLY A 160 -3.55 10.17 2.08
CA GLY A 160 -4.01 8.78 2.02
C GLY A 160 -3.68 8.16 0.66
N GLY A 161 -4.71 7.67 -0.04
CA GLY A 161 -4.51 6.95 -1.31
C GLY A 161 -3.93 7.82 -2.43
N SER A 162 -4.11 9.14 -2.33
CA SER A 162 -3.51 10.11 -3.25
C SER A 162 -1.99 10.26 -3.10
N GLN A 163 -1.38 9.63 -2.09
CA GLN A 163 0.01 9.87 -1.72
C GLN A 163 0.77 8.60 -1.30
N LEU A 164 0.19 7.73 -0.48
CA LEU A 164 0.89 6.57 0.08
C LEU A 164 1.40 5.60 -1.00
N GLY A 165 0.57 5.27 -1.98
CA GLY A 165 0.97 4.42 -3.11
C GLY A 165 2.05 5.08 -3.99
N PRO A 166 1.83 6.31 -4.49
CA PRO A 166 2.86 7.05 -5.23
C PRO A 166 4.19 7.21 -4.49
N GLU A 167 4.16 7.50 -3.18
CA GLU A 167 5.39 7.64 -2.38
C GLU A 167 6.09 6.30 -2.19
N PHE A 168 5.35 5.21 -1.98
CA PHE A 168 5.91 3.86 -1.97
C PHE A 168 6.69 3.57 -3.26
N VAL A 169 6.07 3.76 -4.43
CA VAL A 169 6.72 3.49 -5.71
C VAL A 169 7.90 4.43 -5.94
N ASN A 170 7.79 5.70 -5.56
CA ASN A 170 8.89 6.66 -5.62
C ASN A 170 10.10 6.20 -4.80
N GLU A 171 9.92 5.87 -3.52
CA GLU A 171 11.05 5.38 -2.69
C GLU A 171 11.66 4.09 -3.24
N ALA A 172 10.82 3.18 -3.75
CA ALA A 172 11.27 1.90 -4.30
C ALA A 172 12.12 2.04 -5.58
N LEU A 173 11.87 3.08 -6.39
CA LEU A 173 12.57 3.33 -7.65
C LEU A 173 13.85 4.17 -7.50
N LYS A 174 14.07 4.86 -6.37
CA LYS A 174 15.17 5.83 -6.22
C LYS A 174 16.56 5.27 -6.51
N ALA A 175 16.81 4.00 -6.17
CA ALA A 175 18.10 3.36 -6.36
C ALA A 175 18.15 2.42 -7.57
N ASP A 176 17.02 2.15 -8.24
CA ASP A 176 17.03 1.39 -9.50
C ASP A 176 17.83 2.16 -10.56
N ALA A 177 18.78 1.49 -11.23
CA ALA A 177 19.72 2.17 -12.12
C ALA A 177 19.05 2.90 -13.29
N LYS A 178 18.00 2.30 -13.89
CA LYS A 178 17.28 2.90 -15.02
C LYS A 178 16.46 4.10 -14.55
N ALA A 179 15.73 3.95 -13.45
CA ALA A 179 14.91 5.01 -12.87
C ALA A 179 15.76 6.16 -12.32
N ALA A 180 16.83 5.87 -11.58
CA ALA A 180 17.76 6.87 -11.05
C ALA A 180 18.36 7.74 -12.16
N LYS A 181 18.79 7.11 -13.27
CA LYS A 181 19.26 7.83 -14.46
C LYS A 181 18.16 8.70 -15.08
N ALA A 182 16.93 8.20 -15.17
CA ALA A 182 15.81 8.98 -15.70
C ALA A 182 15.39 10.15 -14.78
N ALA A 183 15.73 10.09 -13.49
CA ALA A 183 15.42 11.08 -12.48
C ALA A 183 16.51 12.13 -12.24
N GLU A 184 17.65 12.04 -12.93
CA GLU A 184 18.80 12.91 -12.72
C GLU A 184 18.42 14.41 -12.84
N GLY A 185 18.82 15.20 -11.85
CA GLY A 185 18.54 16.63 -11.79
C GLY A 185 17.09 17.00 -11.43
N ARG A 186 16.25 16.03 -11.04
CA ARG A 186 14.82 16.24 -10.75
C ARG A 186 14.44 15.80 -9.35
N ASN A 187 13.48 16.50 -8.74
CA ASN A 187 13.03 16.26 -7.37
C ASN A 187 11.52 16.06 -7.32
N LEU A 188 11.07 14.97 -6.71
CA LEU A 188 9.67 14.73 -6.40
C LEU A 188 9.47 14.69 -4.88
N ARG A 189 8.54 15.50 -4.38
CA ARG A 189 8.17 15.59 -2.96
C ARG A 189 6.67 15.46 -2.77
N PHE A 190 6.27 14.88 -1.65
CA PHE A 190 4.87 14.67 -1.28
C PHE A 190 4.49 15.59 -0.13
N LEU A 191 3.43 16.36 -0.31
CA LEU A 191 2.83 17.22 0.71
C LEU A 191 1.47 16.64 1.08
N ALA A 192 1.39 16.02 2.26
CA ALA A 192 0.22 15.25 2.68
C ALA A 192 -0.52 15.90 3.84
N ASN A 193 0.20 16.23 4.90
CA ASN A 193 -0.38 16.72 6.14
C ASN A 193 -0.82 18.19 5.98
N VAL A 194 -1.91 18.56 6.64
CA VAL A 194 -2.38 19.96 6.71
C VAL A 194 -1.57 20.79 7.71
N ASP A 195 -0.75 20.13 8.53
CA ASP A 195 0.25 20.79 9.37
C ASP A 195 1.18 21.65 8.48
N PRO A 196 1.27 22.98 8.71
CA PRO A 196 2.13 23.85 7.90
C PRO A 196 3.61 23.49 7.94
N VAL A 197 4.07 22.69 8.92
CA VAL A 197 5.44 22.15 8.93
C VAL A 197 5.70 21.26 7.71
N ASP A 198 4.71 20.48 7.25
CA ASP A 198 4.87 19.63 6.07
C ASP A 198 5.05 20.49 4.80
N PHE A 199 4.33 21.61 4.70
CA PHE A 199 4.50 22.58 3.62
C PHE A 199 5.91 23.19 3.62
N GLU A 200 6.37 23.65 4.78
CA GLU A 200 7.72 24.22 4.95
C GLU A 200 8.80 23.20 4.56
N LEU A 201 8.77 21.99 5.12
CA LEU A 201 9.74 20.94 4.81
C LEU A 201 9.73 20.57 3.32
N CYS A 202 8.56 20.58 2.69
CA CYS A 202 8.40 20.25 1.29
C CYS A 202 8.92 21.35 0.35
N THR A 203 8.89 22.62 0.75
CA THR A 203 9.14 23.77 -0.17
C THR A 203 10.35 24.64 0.16
N ARG A 204 10.93 24.53 1.37
CA ARG A 204 11.96 25.45 1.92
C ARG A 204 13.15 25.75 1.01
N ASP A 205 13.63 24.76 0.26
CA ASP A 205 14.81 24.85 -0.60
C ASP A 205 14.48 24.79 -2.11
N LEU A 206 13.20 24.94 -2.48
CA LEU A 206 12.77 24.92 -3.88
C LEU A 206 12.71 26.33 -4.48
N ASP A 207 13.16 26.48 -5.73
CA ASP A 207 12.92 27.68 -6.55
C ASP A 207 11.51 27.63 -7.16
N PRO A 208 10.61 28.58 -6.86
CA PRO A 208 9.29 28.66 -7.48
C PRO A 208 9.32 28.69 -9.02
N GLU A 209 10.38 29.26 -9.63
CA GLU A 209 10.52 29.34 -11.08
C GLU A 209 10.71 27.96 -11.76
N GLU A 210 11.15 26.95 -11.01
CA GLU A 210 11.46 25.61 -11.50
C GLU A 210 10.53 24.53 -10.89
N THR A 211 9.45 24.95 -10.21
CA THR A 211 8.58 24.07 -9.43
C THR A 211 7.18 23.91 -10.05
N LEU A 212 6.72 22.67 -10.20
CA LEU A 212 5.37 22.30 -10.63
C LEU A 212 4.59 21.70 -9.44
N ILE A 213 3.41 22.24 -9.17
CA ILE A 213 2.48 21.71 -8.17
C ILE A 213 1.52 20.73 -8.84
N VAL A 214 1.41 19.53 -8.27
CA VAL A 214 0.49 18.48 -8.72
C VAL A 214 -0.57 18.26 -7.64
N VAL A 215 -1.81 18.72 -7.88
CA VAL A 215 -2.91 18.60 -6.91
C VAL A 215 -3.70 17.31 -7.16
N ILE A 216 -3.66 16.36 -6.23
CA ILE A 216 -4.24 15.02 -6.39
C ILE A 216 -5.40 14.82 -5.41
N SER A 217 -6.64 14.99 -5.90
CA SER A 217 -7.84 14.81 -5.08
C SER A 217 -9.03 14.37 -5.93
N LYS A 218 -9.58 13.18 -5.62
CA LYS A 218 -10.75 12.63 -6.32
C LYS A 218 -11.92 13.61 -6.41
N THR A 219 -12.29 14.19 -5.27
CA THR A 219 -13.46 15.08 -5.16
C THR A 219 -13.11 16.56 -5.30
N PHE A 220 -11.80 16.88 -5.27
CA PHE A 220 -11.26 18.24 -5.21
C PHE A 220 -11.83 19.07 -4.06
N THR A 221 -12.18 18.42 -2.94
CA THR A 221 -12.77 19.04 -1.75
C THR A 221 -12.18 18.56 -0.43
N THR A 222 -11.19 17.66 -0.45
CA THR A 222 -10.50 17.19 0.76
C THR A 222 -9.90 18.39 1.48
N ALA A 223 -10.24 18.57 2.76
CA ALA A 223 -9.98 19.83 3.46
C ALA A 223 -8.49 20.15 3.53
N GLU A 224 -7.69 19.13 3.88
CA GLU A 224 -6.24 19.14 3.98
C GLU A 224 -5.61 19.47 2.62
N THR A 225 -5.89 18.65 1.59
CA THR A 225 -5.36 18.81 0.23
C THR A 225 -5.70 20.19 -0.35
N MET A 226 -6.93 20.67 -0.18
CA MET A 226 -7.34 21.95 -0.75
C MET A 226 -6.77 23.15 -0.01
N LEU A 227 -6.51 23.04 1.30
CA LEU A 227 -5.79 24.08 2.02
C LEU A 227 -4.34 24.13 1.56
N ASN A 228 -3.65 22.99 1.49
CA ASN A 228 -2.30 22.89 0.96
C ASN A 228 -2.18 23.37 -0.49
N ALA A 229 -3.14 23.03 -1.36
CA ALA A 229 -3.17 23.50 -2.74
C ALA A 229 -3.27 25.04 -2.82
N ARG A 230 -4.13 25.67 -2.00
CA ARG A 230 -4.21 27.14 -1.94
C ARG A 230 -2.92 27.76 -1.39
N THR A 231 -2.32 27.15 -0.36
CA THR A 231 -1.04 27.59 0.20
C THR A 231 0.08 27.51 -0.83
N ALA A 232 0.21 26.39 -1.55
CA ALA A 232 1.20 26.18 -2.61
C ALA A 232 1.00 27.13 -3.79
N LYS A 233 -0.26 27.31 -4.23
CA LYS A 233 -0.60 28.27 -5.28
C LYS A 233 -0.18 29.69 -4.88
N LYS A 234 -0.48 30.10 -3.64
CA LYS A 234 -0.05 31.40 -3.12
C LYS A 234 1.48 31.52 -3.08
N TRP A 235 2.17 30.50 -2.58
CA TRP A 235 3.63 30.48 -2.50
C TRP A 235 4.29 30.64 -3.87
N ILE A 236 3.83 29.94 -4.91
CA ILE A 236 4.34 30.11 -6.27
C ILE A 236 4.03 31.51 -6.81
N ILE A 237 2.80 32.00 -6.65
CA ILE A 237 2.41 33.32 -7.15
C ILE A 237 3.26 34.42 -6.51
N ASP A 238 3.39 34.41 -5.17
CA ASP A 238 4.18 35.39 -4.45
C ASP A 238 5.68 35.30 -4.83
N GLY A 239 6.20 34.07 -4.94
CA GLY A 239 7.59 33.82 -5.33
C GLY A 239 7.92 34.33 -6.73
N LEU A 240 7.03 34.11 -7.70
CA LEU A 240 7.18 34.58 -9.08
C LEU A 240 6.92 36.09 -9.23
N ALA A 241 6.01 36.65 -8.43
CA ALA A 241 5.82 38.10 -8.37
C ALA A 241 7.09 38.83 -7.91
N ALA A 242 7.81 38.26 -6.93
CA ALA A 242 9.12 38.77 -6.51
C ALA A 242 10.21 38.68 -7.61
N LYS A 243 9.96 37.90 -8.68
CA LYS A 243 10.81 37.75 -9.86
C LYS A 243 10.29 38.53 -11.08
N GLY A 244 9.22 39.32 -10.92
CA GLY A 244 8.67 40.19 -11.96
C GLY A 244 7.56 39.57 -12.81
N VAL A 245 7.12 38.34 -12.54
CA VAL A 245 5.95 37.73 -13.18
C VAL A 245 4.72 37.94 -12.30
N THR A 246 3.80 38.82 -12.70
CA THR A 246 2.65 39.22 -11.86
C THR A 246 1.30 38.69 -12.33
N ASP A 247 1.21 38.10 -13.52
CA ASP A 247 -0.02 37.48 -13.99
C ASP A 247 -0.27 36.12 -13.34
N ALA A 248 -1.12 36.12 -12.31
CA ALA A 248 -1.51 34.92 -11.57
C ALA A 248 -2.16 33.84 -12.46
N GLY A 249 -2.84 34.24 -13.55
CA GLY A 249 -3.44 33.30 -14.50
C GLY A 249 -2.39 32.49 -15.23
N THR A 250 -1.44 33.17 -15.89
CA THR A 250 -0.29 32.54 -16.55
C THR A 250 0.51 31.68 -15.56
N ILE A 251 0.81 32.19 -14.36
CA ILE A 251 1.51 31.41 -13.33
C ILE A 251 0.79 30.10 -13.03
N THR A 252 -0.51 30.15 -12.75
CA THR A 252 -1.29 28.96 -12.41
C THR A 252 -1.29 27.96 -13.56
N SER A 253 -1.48 28.42 -14.81
CA SER A 253 -1.47 27.55 -16.00
C SER A 253 -0.11 26.88 -16.27
N LYS A 254 1.00 27.47 -15.81
CA LYS A 254 2.35 26.94 -16.04
C LYS A 254 2.93 26.15 -14.86
N HIS A 255 2.39 26.34 -13.66
CA HIS A 255 2.96 25.78 -12.43
C HIS A 255 1.98 24.94 -11.61
N VAL A 256 0.73 24.76 -12.04
CA VAL A 256 -0.25 23.95 -11.32
C VAL A 256 -0.98 23.02 -12.29
N ILE A 257 -0.96 21.72 -11.98
CA ILE A 257 -1.75 20.68 -12.65
C ILE A 257 -2.63 19.95 -11.64
N ALA A 258 -3.66 19.25 -12.12
CA ALA A 258 -4.56 18.48 -11.26
C ALA A 258 -4.74 17.04 -11.73
N VAL A 259 -4.91 16.15 -10.76
CA VAL A 259 -5.41 14.80 -10.96
C VAL A 259 -6.72 14.67 -10.20
N SER A 260 -7.85 14.63 -10.92
CA SER A 260 -9.18 14.68 -10.30
C SER A 260 -10.27 14.12 -11.20
N THR A 261 -11.41 13.80 -10.58
CA THR A 261 -12.67 13.51 -11.28
C THR A 261 -13.60 14.73 -11.33
N ALA A 262 -13.26 15.81 -10.60
CA ALA A 262 -14.09 17.00 -10.46
C ALA A 262 -13.54 18.15 -11.32
N ILE A 263 -13.61 17.99 -12.65
CA ILE A 263 -13.04 18.91 -13.64
C ILE A 263 -13.46 20.37 -13.40
N ASP A 264 -14.77 20.63 -13.22
CA ASP A 264 -15.31 21.97 -12.98
C ASP A 264 -14.62 22.68 -11.80
N LYS A 265 -14.35 21.96 -10.70
CA LYS A 265 -13.70 22.52 -9.51
C LYS A 265 -12.22 22.81 -9.72
N CYS A 266 -11.55 22.04 -10.59
CA CYS A 266 -10.17 22.30 -10.97
C CYS A 266 -10.09 23.57 -11.85
N VAL A 267 -11.03 23.74 -12.78
CA VAL A 267 -11.14 24.94 -13.61
C VAL A 267 -11.48 26.17 -12.75
N ASP A 268 -12.41 26.06 -11.81
CA ASP A 268 -12.72 27.12 -10.83
C ASP A 268 -11.51 27.50 -9.96
N PHE A 269 -10.60 26.53 -9.71
CA PHE A 269 -9.34 26.78 -9.03
C PHE A 269 -8.31 27.51 -9.91
N GLY A 270 -8.59 27.66 -11.21
CA GLY A 270 -7.76 28.34 -12.21
C GLY A 270 -6.76 27.43 -12.92
N ILE A 271 -6.95 26.10 -12.87
CA ILE A 271 -6.11 25.14 -13.58
C ILE A 271 -6.63 25.02 -15.01
N ASP A 272 -5.72 25.12 -15.98
CA ASP A 272 -6.03 24.90 -17.39
C ASP A 272 -6.57 23.48 -17.58
N GLU A 273 -7.67 23.32 -18.33
CA GLU A 273 -8.29 22.03 -18.60
C GLU A 273 -7.32 21.04 -19.27
N ALA A 274 -6.39 21.55 -20.09
CA ALA A 274 -5.33 20.74 -20.69
C ALA A 274 -4.41 20.10 -19.64
N ASN A 275 -4.29 20.72 -18.46
CA ASN A 275 -3.46 20.29 -17.33
C ASN A 275 -4.23 19.47 -16.28
N ILE A 276 -5.46 19.03 -16.60
CA ILE A 276 -6.24 18.15 -15.73
C ILE A 276 -6.18 16.71 -16.26
N PHE A 277 -5.75 15.79 -15.41
CA PHE A 277 -5.68 14.36 -15.70
C PHE A 277 -6.79 13.63 -14.95
N GLY A 278 -7.75 13.11 -15.71
CA GLY A 278 -8.92 12.42 -15.19
C GLY A 278 -8.61 11.04 -14.61
N PHE A 279 -9.53 10.56 -13.78
CA PHE A 279 -9.66 9.14 -13.45
C PHE A 279 -11.12 8.85 -13.08
N TRP A 280 -11.44 7.61 -12.70
CA TRP A 280 -12.82 7.16 -12.62
C TRP A 280 -13.32 6.87 -11.20
N ASN A 281 -14.64 6.86 -11.04
CA ASN A 281 -15.29 6.60 -9.76
C ASN A 281 -15.04 5.16 -9.24
N TRP A 282 -14.82 4.18 -10.12
CA TRP A 282 -14.50 2.79 -9.82
C TRP A 282 -13.05 2.57 -9.36
N VAL A 283 -12.22 3.61 -9.38
CA VAL A 283 -10.90 3.61 -8.77
C VAL A 283 -11.03 4.02 -7.30
N GLY A 284 -10.83 3.06 -6.40
CA GLY A 284 -10.72 3.33 -4.96
C GLY A 284 -9.42 4.06 -4.64
N GLY A 285 -9.42 4.97 -3.66
CA GLY A 285 -8.24 5.79 -3.35
C GLY A 285 -6.99 4.96 -3.05
N ARG A 286 -7.12 3.93 -2.20
CA ARG A 286 -6.04 2.99 -1.85
C ARG A 286 -5.61 2.04 -2.98
N PHE A 287 -6.34 2.03 -4.11
CA PHE A 287 -6.05 1.23 -5.31
C PHE A 287 -5.77 2.13 -6.54
N SER A 288 -5.32 3.37 -6.32
CA SER A 288 -5.28 4.40 -7.37
C SER A 288 -3.91 4.66 -7.98
N VAL A 289 -2.83 4.08 -7.45
CA VAL A 289 -1.46 4.39 -7.90
C VAL A 289 -1.22 4.06 -9.38
N CYS A 290 -1.88 3.04 -9.94
CA CYS A 290 -1.81 2.71 -11.38
C CYS A 290 -2.65 3.65 -12.27
N SER A 291 -3.43 4.59 -11.70
CA SER A 291 -4.13 5.63 -12.44
C SER A 291 -3.26 6.89 -12.59
N ALA A 292 -3.83 7.97 -13.14
CA ALA A 292 -3.19 9.29 -13.16
C ALA A 292 -2.64 9.73 -11.79
N VAL A 293 -3.20 9.25 -10.67
CA VAL A 293 -2.75 9.57 -9.31
C VAL A 293 -1.26 9.24 -9.11
N GLY A 294 -0.81 8.04 -9.50
CA GLY A 294 0.61 7.70 -9.43
C GLY A 294 1.35 7.95 -10.74
N VAL A 295 0.71 7.65 -11.87
CA VAL A 295 1.38 7.68 -13.18
C VAL A 295 1.81 9.10 -13.57
N VAL A 296 1.05 10.16 -13.23
CA VAL A 296 1.49 11.56 -13.50
C VAL A 296 2.78 11.91 -12.76
N PRO A 297 2.82 11.93 -11.42
CA PRO A 297 4.00 12.39 -10.70
C PRO A 297 5.21 11.47 -10.89
N LEU A 298 5.00 10.16 -11.00
CA LEU A 298 6.08 9.22 -11.20
C LEU A 298 6.63 9.26 -12.63
N SER A 299 5.80 9.50 -13.66
CA SER A 299 6.30 9.70 -15.03
C SER A 299 7.04 11.02 -15.18
N LEU A 300 6.63 12.08 -14.46
CA LEU A 300 7.42 13.29 -14.36
C LEU A 300 8.82 12.93 -13.84
N GLN A 301 8.92 12.27 -12.68
CA GLN A 301 10.20 11.93 -12.05
C GLN A 301 11.04 10.94 -12.87
N TYR A 302 10.47 9.83 -13.32
CA TYR A 302 11.19 8.65 -13.80
C TYR A 302 10.98 8.32 -15.27
N SER A 303 10.26 9.15 -16.04
CA SER A 303 9.77 8.90 -17.40
C SER A 303 8.57 7.95 -17.49
N TYR A 304 7.80 8.10 -18.57
CA TYR A 304 6.67 7.23 -18.86
C TYR A 304 7.10 5.77 -19.12
N ASP A 305 8.26 5.53 -19.74
CA ASP A 305 8.76 4.17 -20.02
C ASP A 305 8.98 3.35 -18.74
N VAL A 306 9.49 3.98 -17.68
CA VAL A 306 9.64 3.33 -16.37
C VAL A 306 8.26 3.00 -15.79
N MET A 307 7.32 3.93 -15.91
CA MET A 307 5.95 3.72 -15.43
C MET A 307 5.16 2.71 -16.25
N SER A 308 5.40 2.59 -17.56
CA SER A 308 4.80 1.53 -18.37
C SER A 308 5.26 0.16 -17.90
N SER A 309 6.57 -0.01 -17.63
CA SER A 309 7.11 -1.27 -17.07
C SER A 309 6.48 -1.61 -15.70
N PHE A 310 6.26 -0.61 -14.84
CA PHE A 310 5.52 -0.79 -13.59
C PHE A 310 4.08 -1.25 -13.79
N LEU A 311 3.36 -0.66 -14.76
CA LEU A 311 1.99 -1.10 -15.09
C LEU A 311 1.99 -2.53 -15.65
N ASP A 312 2.95 -2.88 -16.50
CA ASP A 312 3.08 -4.21 -17.08
C ASP A 312 3.32 -5.28 -16.00
N GLY A 313 4.16 -4.99 -15.00
CA GLY A 313 4.41 -5.89 -13.87
C GLY A 313 3.17 -6.08 -13.00
N ALA A 314 2.40 -5.01 -12.78
CA ALA A 314 1.17 -5.10 -12.05
C ALA A 314 0.07 -5.88 -12.83
N HIS A 315 0.00 -5.69 -14.15
CA HIS A 315 -0.89 -6.46 -15.02
C HIS A 315 -0.51 -7.94 -15.10
N ASN A 316 0.79 -8.25 -15.06
CA ASN A 316 1.28 -9.62 -15.02
C ASN A 316 0.71 -10.41 -13.82
N ILE A 317 0.56 -9.76 -12.66
CA ILE A 317 -0.09 -10.38 -11.50
C ILE A 317 -1.61 -10.38 -11.60
N ASP A 318 -2.24 -9.44 -12.30
CA ASP A 318 -3.68 -9.55 -12.60
C ASP A 318 -3.97 -10.83 -13.38
N GLU A 319 -3.20 -11.09 -14.44
CA GLU A 319 -3.36 -12.29 -15.25
C GLU A 319 -3.12 -13.56 -14.42
N HIS A 320 -2.11 -13.56 -13.54
CA HIS A 320 -1.91 -14.65 -12.58
C HIS A 320 -3.13 -14.82 -11.66
N PHE A 321 -3.59 -13.74 -11.05
CA PHE A 321 -4.70 -13.75 -10.10
C PHE A 321 -6.01 -14.27 -10.70
N PHE A 322 -6.33 -13.86 -11.93
CA PHE A 322 -7.57 -14.26 -12.59
C PHE A 322 -7.51 -15.63 -13.26
N ASN A 323 -6.35 -16.09 -13.72
CA ASN A 323 -6.26 -17.30 -14.56
C ASN A 323 -5.60 -18.50 -13.88
N ALA A 324 -4.71 -18.31 -12.90
CA ALA A 324 -3.99 -19.43 -12.28
C ALA A 324 -4.89 -20.30 -11.38
N PRO A 325 -4.62 -21.62 -11.29
CA PRO A 325 -5.26 -22.49 -10.30
C PRO A 325 -5.12 -21.94 -8.88
N LEU A 326 -6.16 -22.03 -8.04
CA LEU A 326 -6.14 -21.44 -6.69
C LEU A 326 -4.96 -21.91 -5.83
N ARG A 327 -4.51 -23.15 -6.00
CA ARG A 327 -3.39 -23.78 -5.27
C ARG A 327 -2.01 -23.25 -5.68
N GLU A 328 -1.91 -22.56 -6.80
CA GLU A 328 -0.68 -21.95 -7.33
C GLU A 328 -0.77 -20.40 -7.29
N ASN A 329 -1.94 -19.87 -6.94
CA ASN A 329 -2.26 -18.46 -7.03
C ASN A 329 -1.75 -17.70 -5.78
N ILE A 330 -0.60 -17.04 -5.93
CA ILE A 330 0.14 -16.34 -4.87
C ILE A 330 -0.76 -15.39 -4.04
N PRO A 331 -1.53 -14.45 -4.65
CA PRO A 331 -2.45 -13.61 -3.88
C PRO A 331 -3.52 -14.38 -3.10
N VAL A 332 -4.05 -15.47 -3.67
CA VAL A 332 -5.06 -16.33 -3.01
C VAL A 332 -4.46 -17.02 -1.80
N ILE A 333 -3.29 -17.63 -1.95
CA ILE A 333 -2.60 -18.33 -0.85
C ILE A 333 -2.32 -17.35 0.30
N LEU A 334 -1.74 -16.18 0.01
CA LEU A 334 -1.47 -15.15 1.03
C LEU A 334 -2.76 -14.62 1.69
N GLY A 335 -3.85 -14.49 0.93
CA GLY A 335 -5.14 -14.07 1.45
C GLY A 335 -5.73 -15.10 2.41
N LEU A 336 -5.73 -16.38 2.01
CA LEU A 336 -6.24 -17.47 2.85
C LEU A 336 -5.40 -17.68 4.11
N LEU A 337 -4.07 -17.55 4.02
CA LEU A 337 -3.19 -17.58 5.19
C LEU A 337 -3.45 -16.39 6.13
N GLY A 338 -3.79 -15.22 5.61
CA GLY A 338 -4.23 -14.07 6.41
C GLY A 338 -5.51 -14.39 7.19
N VAL A 339 -6.52 -14.95 6.52
CA VAL A 339 -7.77 -15.40 7.17
C VAL A 339 -7.49 -16.48 8.22
N TRP A 340 -6.64 -17.47 7.87
CA TRP A 340 -6.21 -18.53 8.79
C TRP A 340 -5.62 -17.97 10.09
N ASN A 341 -4.59 -17.13 9.96
CA ASN A 341 -3.86 -16.57 11.10
C ASN A 341 -4.75 -15.68 11.97
N SER A 342 -5.53 -14.79 11.36
CA SER A 342 -6.34 -13.82 12.10
C SER A 342 -7.62 -14.41 12.68
N THR A 343 -8.38 -15.17 11.88
CA THR A 343 -9.72 -15.61 12.27
C THR A 343 -9.69 -16.89 13.11
N PHE A 344 -8.81 -17.84 12.78
CA PHE A 344 -8.81 -19.15 13.44
C PHE A 344 -7.71 -19.29 14.51
N LEU A 345 -6.47 -18.86 14.19
CA LEU A 345 -5.39 -18.83 15.17
C LEU A 345 -5.47 -17.63 16.14
N GLY A 346 -6.23 -16.59 15.79
CA GLY A 346 -6.49 -15.43 16.65
C GLY A 346 -5.36 -14.41 16.68
N TYR A 347 -4.50 -14.37 15.65
CA TYR A 347 -3.42 -13.41 15.54
C TYR A 347 -3.91 -12.12 14.87
N GLU A 348 -4.18 -11.11 15.68
CA GLU A 348 -4.78 -9.83 15.24
C GLU A 348 -3.82 -8.93 14.44
N THR A 349 -2.52 -9.22 14.44
CA THR A 349 -1.48 -8.36 13.86
C THR A 349 -0.66 -9.09 12.81
N ARG A 350 -0.28 -8.40 11.74
CA ARG A 350 0.67 -8.88 10.72
C ARG A 350 1.83 -7.91 10.57
N ALA A 351 3.05 -8.44 10.53
CA ALA A 351 4.26 -7.69 10.21
C ALA A 351 4.62 -7.83 8.71
N LEU A 352 4.83 -6.71 8.02
CA LEU A 352 5.35 -6.67 6.65
C LEU A 352 6.81 -6.25 6.66
N LEU A 353 7.72 -7.17 6.31
CA LEU A 353 9.14 -7.06 6.59
C LEU A 353 9.96 -7.17 5.29
N PRO A 354 10.04 -6.09 4.49
CA PRO A 354 10.85 -6.09 3.29
C PRO A 354 12.34 -6.00 3.65
N TYR A 355 13.13 -6.98 3.25
CA TYR A 355 14.60 -6.96 3.29
C TYR A 355 15.13 -6.18 2.10
N SER A 356 14.70 -4.91 2.02
CA SER A 356 15.12 -3.91 1.06
C SER A 356 14.78 -2.53 1.60
N GLN A 357 15.79 -1.68 1.78
CA GLN A 357 15.59 -0.31 2.27
C GLN A 357 14.77 0.56 1.30
N ALA A 358 14.79 0.23 0.00
CA ALA A 358 13.98 0.91 -1.01
C ALA A 358 12.47 0.75 -0.75
N LEU A 359 12.06 -0.34 -0.08
CA LEU A 359 10.67 -0.63 0.27
C LEU A 359 10.22 -0.03 1.62
N LYS A 360 10.95 0.91 2.21
CA LYS A 360 10.62 1.52 3.51
C LYS A 360 9.22 2.13 3.61
N ARG A 361 8.57 2.48 2.49
CA ARG A 361 7.20 3.02 2.46
C ARG A 361 6.14 1.98 2.05
N LEU A 362 6.53 0.76 1.69
CA LEU A 362 5.59 -0.31 1.40
C LEU A 362 4.70 -0.63 2.63
N PRO A 363 5.22 -0.80 3.86
CA PRO A 363 4.36 -1.05 5.03
C PRO A 363 3.31 0.03 5.25
N ALA A 364 3.66 1.31 5.06
CA ALA A 364 2.71 2.42 5.21
C ALA A 364 1.62 2.40 4.11
N HIS A 365 1.97 2.03 2.88
CA HIS A 365 0.98 1.85 1.82
C HIS A 365 0.04 0.66 2.11
N ILE A 366 0.59 -0.50 2.47
CA ILE A 366 -0.20 -1.71 2.75
C ILE A 366 -1.07 -1.56 3.99
N GLN A 367 -0.65 -0.77 4.99
CA GLN A 367 -1.51 -0.37 6.11
C GLN A 367 -2.84 0.20 5.60
N GLN A 368 -2.80 1.16 4.68
CA GLN A 368 -4.03 1.72 4.13
C GLN A 368 -4.78 0.70 3.26
N VAL A 369 -4.08 0.03 2.34
CA VAL A 369 -4.70 -0.93 1.42
C VAL A 369 -5.51 -1.96 2.20
N ASP A 370 -4.92 -2.54 3.25
CA ASP A 370 -5.52 -3.66 3.95
C ASP A 370 -6.46 -3.21 5.07
N MET A 371 -6.03 -2.31 5.95
CA MET A 371 -6.82 -1.93 7.14
C MET A 371 -8.06 -1.11 6.77
N GLU A 372 -7.96 -0.20 5.78
CA GLU A 372 -9.13 0.58 5.33
C GLU A 372 -10.10 -0.26 4.48
N SER A 373 -9.60 -1.30 3.79
CA SER A 373 -10.44 -2.25 3.06
C SER A 373 -11.19 -3.19 4.00
N ASN A 374 -10.46 -3.86 4.89
CA ASN A 374 -10.94 -5.05 5.59
C ASN A 374 -11.21 -4.84 7.08
N GLY A 375 -10.87 -3.68 7.65
CA GLY A 375 -11.23 -3.27 9.01
C GLY A 375 -12.73 -3.00 9.15
N LYS A 376 -13.55 -4.05 9.00
CA LYS A 376 -15.01 -3.99 8.91
C LYS A 376 -15.64 -4.85 10.00
N ARG A 377 -16.82 -4.41 10.47
CA ARG A 377 -17.60 -5.09 11.53
C ARG A 377 -18.92 -5.68 11.05
N VAL A 378 -19.25 -5.50 9.77
CA VAL A 378 -20.46 -6.02 9.14
C VAL A 378 -20.13 -6.70 7.82
N ASP A 379 -20.91 -7.70 7.45
CA ASP A 379 -20.90 -8.30 6.12
C ASP A 379 -21.51 -7.36 5.06
N ILE A 380 -21.46 -7.77 3.79
CA ILE A 380 -21.95 -7.00 2.63
C ILE A 380 -23.48 -6.76 2.69
N GLU A 381 -24.23 -7.58 3.44
CA GLU A 381 -25.67 -7.40 3.72
C GLU A 381 -25.95 -6.51 4.94
N GLY A 382 -24.91 -6.10 5.68
CA GLY A 382 -25.02 -5.21 6.83
C GLY A 382 -25.25 -5.93 8.18
N ASN A 383 -25.12 -7.26 8.23
CA ASN A 383 -25.20 -8.00 9.48
C ASN A 383 -23.86 -7.93 10.24
N PRO A 384 -23.86 -7.81 11.58
CA PRO A 384 -22.64 -7.91 12.37
C PRO A 384 -21.90 -9.23 12.16
N LEU A 385 -20.58 -9.15 12.00
CA LEU A 385 -19.72 -10.34 11.94
C LEU A 385 -19.58 -10.97 13.34
N PRO A 386 -19.62 -12.31 13.48
CA PRO A 386 -19.39 -12.98 14.76
C PRO A 386 -17.90 -13.18 15.08
N PHE A 387 -17.02 -12.73 14.19
CA PHE A 387 -15.56 -12.77 14.31
C PHE A 387 -14.97 -11.41 13.91
N GLN A 388 -13.70 -11.18 14.22
CA GLN A 388 -12.97 -10.00 13.76
C GLN A 388 -12.45 -10.21 12.33
N ALA A 389 -12.55 -9.17 11.50
CA ALA A 389 -11.99 -9.12 10.16
C ALA A 389 -10.95 -8.00 10.06
N GLY A 390 -9.97 -8.20 9.17
CA GLY A 390 -8.85 -7.27 8.94
C GLY A 390 -7.81 -7.31 10.06
N GLU A 391 -6.54 -7.46 9.68
CA GLU A 391 -5.43 -7.42 10.61
C GLU A 391 -4.91 -5.98 10.85
N ILE A 392 -4.32 -5.77 12.02
CA ILE A 392 -3.47 -4.60 12.26
C ILE A 392 -2.15 -4.84 11.54
N ASN A 393 -1.88 -4.02 10.52
CA ASN A 393 -0.67 -4.12 9.73
C ASN A 393 0.38 -3.13 10.23
N PHE A 394 1.62 -3.57 10.36
CA PHE A 394 2.77 -2.71 10.63
C PHE A 394 4.04 -3.32 10.01
N GLY A 395 5.15 -2.58 10.03
CA GLY A 395 6.41 -3.12 9.55
C GLY A 395 7.45 -2.06 9.27
N GLU A 396 8.69 -2.50 9.17
CA GLU A 396 9.88 -1.71 8.80
C GLU A 396 10.81 -2.62 7.98
N PRO A 397 11.68 -2.06 7.13
CA PRO A 397 12.66 -2.84 6.41
C PRO A 397 13.55 -3.69 7.33
N GLY A 398 13.90 -4.89 6.86
CA GLY A 398 15.03 -5.64 7.39
C GLY A 398 16.34 -4.93 6.99
N THR A 399 17.34 -4.83 7.86
CA THR A 399 17.43 -5.38 9.22
C THR A 399 16.94 -4.42 10.32
N ASN A 400 16.52 -3.19 9.98
CA ASN A 400 16.10 -2.16 10.95
C ASN A 400 15.04 -2.66 11.95
N GLY A 401 14.02 -3.38 11.45
CA GLY A 401 12.98 -3.97 12.31
C GLY A 401 13.53 -4.95 13.36
N GLN A 402 14.62 -5.66 13.04
CA GLN A 402 15.28 -6.60 13.96
C GLN A 402 15.81 -5.88 15.21
N HIS A 403 16.29 -4.66 15.03
CA HIS A 403 16.82 -3.81 16.09
C HIS A 403 15.76 -2.87 16.69
N SER A 404 14.47 -3.13 16.46
CA SER A 404 13.37 -2.33 16.98
C SER A 404 12.35 -3.19 17.73
N PHE A 405 11.66 -4.09 17.03
CA PHE A 405 10.48 -4.80 17.59
C PHE A 405 10.56 -6.32 17.48
N TYR A 406 11.60 -6.89 16.87
CA TYR A 406 11.71 -8.36 16.76
C TYR A 406 11.87 -9.06 18.11
N GLN A 407 12.36 -8.38 19.15
CA GLN A 407 12.32 -8.88 20.53
C GLN A 407 10.91 -9.31 20.94
N LEU A 408 9.90 -8.47 20.65
CA LEU A 408 8.50 -8.80 20.91
C LEU A 408 8.04 -9.95 20.00
N MET A 409 8.43 -9.94 18.73
CA MET A 409 8.03 -10.98 17.80
C MET A 409 8.60 -12.36 18.15
N HIS A 410 9.78 -12.42 18.77
CA HIS A 410 10.48 -13.67 19.13
C HIS A 410 10.10 -14.22 20.51
N GLN A 411 9.90 -13.35 21.50
CA GLN A 411 9.67 -13.79 22.89
C GLN A 411 8.37 -13.25 23.50
N GLY A 412 7.74 -12.25 22.88
CA GLY A 412 6.45 -11.69 23.26
C GLY A 412 5.30 -12.31 22.46
N ARG A 413 4.35 -11.45 22.06
CA ARG A 413 3.16 -11.85 21.30
C ARG A 413 3.54 -12.50 19.96
N VAL A 414 2.78 -13.49 19.53
CA VAL A 414 2.94 -14.10 18.20
C VAL A 414 2.42 -13.11 17.16
N VAL A 415 3.25 -12.81 16.17
CA VAL A 415 2.93 -11.89 15.07
C VAL A 415 3.32 -12.59 13.76
N PRO A 416 2.35 -13.08 12.98
CA PRO A 416 2.59 -13.55 11.62
C PRO A 416 3.36 -12.51 10.79
N ALA A 417 4.32 -12.98 10.00
CA ALA A 417 5.22 -12.11 9.26
C ALA A 417 5.30 -12.47 7.76
N ASP A 418 5.21 -11.46 6.91
CA ASP A 418 5.52 -11.55 5.48
C ASP A 418 6.93 -10.98 5.25
N PHE A 419 7.90 -11.84 4.98
CA PHE A 419 9.26 -11.47 4.58
C PHE A 419 9.31 -11.29 3.07
N ILE A 420 9.87 -10.18 2.59
CA ILE A 420 10.06 -9.94 1.15
C ILE A 420 11.53 -9.68 0.88
N GLY A 421 12.17 -10.47 0.03
CA GLY A 421 13.60 -10.36 -0.29
C GLY A 421 13.86 -10.39 -1.79
N PHE A 422 15.07 -10.00 -2.20
CA PHE A 422 15.48 -9.94 -3.59
C PHE A 422 16.80 -10.69 -3.79
N MET A 423 16.94 -11.41 -4.90
CA MET A 423 18.19 -12.10 -5.25
C MET A 423 19.29 -11.11 -5.63
N GLU A 424 18.92 -9.94 -6.14
CA GLU A 424 19.84 -8.89 -6.57
C GLU A 424 19.59 -7.55 -5.87
N SER A 425 20.67 -6.81 -5.61
CA SER A 425 20.63 -5.44 -5.08
C SER A 425 20.54 -4.39 -6.19
N GLN A 426 19.77 -3.32 -5.95
CA GLN A 426 19.78 -2.11 -6.78
C GLN A 426 21.13 -1.36 -6.73
N ALA A 427 21.90 -1.56 -5.65
CA ALA A 427 23.21 -0.94 -5.43
C ALA A 427 24.19 -1.97 -4.82
N PRO A 428 24.74 -2.89 -5.63
CA PRO A 428 25.62 -3.94 -5.13
C PRO A 428 26.93 -3.35 -4.61
N VAL A 429 27.36 -3.80 -3.42
CA VAL A 429 28.62 -3.42 -2.79
C VAL A 429 29.30 -4.69 -2.25
N SER A 430 30.59 -4.82 -2.54
CA SER A 430 31.49 -5.84 -1.99
C SER A 430 32.85 -5.18 -1.78
N LEU A 431 33.49 -5.50 -0.65
CA LEU A 431 34.76 -4.94 -0.23
C LEU A 431 35.81 -6.04 -0.09
N ASP A 432 37.04 -5.76 -0.48
CA ASP A 432 38.16 -6.67 -0.27
C ASP A 432 38.35 -6.95 1.23
N GLY A 433 38.41 -8.23 1.60
CA GLY A 433 38.61 -8.68 2.98
C GLY A 433 37.32 -8.95 3.75
N GLU A 434 36.15 -8.53 3.26
CA GLU A 434 34.86 -8.94 3.83
C GLU A 434 34.48 -10.35 3.33
N PRO A 435 33.87 -11.20 4.17
CA PRO A 435 33.57 -12.59 3.81
C PRO A 435 32.44 -12.73 2.79
N VAL A 436 31.53 -11.75 2.74
CA VAL A 436 30.36 -11.72 1.86
C VAL A 436 30.07 -10.30 1.38
N SER A 437 29.25 -10.16 0.34
CA SER A 437 28.78 -8.84 -0.09
C SER A 437 27.81 -8.22 0.93
N ASN A 438 27.61 -6.90 0.89
CA ASN A 438 26.62 -6.24 1.74
C ASN A 438 25.20 -6.79 1.52
N HIS A 439 24.88 -7.21 0.28
CA HIS A 439 23.57 -7.80 -0.04
C HIS A 439 23.44 -9.21 0.54
N ASP A 440 24.49 -10.02 0.48
CA ASP A 440 24.47 -11.34 1.11
C ASP A 440 24.40 -11.24 2.64
N GLU A 441 25.03 -10.23 3.25
CA GLU A 441 24.90 -9.95 4.69
C GLU A 441 23.45 -9.58 5.07
N LEU A 442 22.77 -8.78 4.24
CA LEU A 442 21.34 -8.50 4.40
C LEU A 442 20.51 -9.78 4.25
N MET A 443 20.79 -10.59 3.23
CA MET A 443 20.01 -11.77 2.90
C MET A 443 20.27 -12.95 3.85
N SER A 444 21.43 -13.03 4.50
CA SER A 444 21.68 -14.00 5.59
C SER A 444 20.60 -13.88 6.67
N ASN A 445 20.21 -12.65 6.99
CA ASN A 445 19.16 -12.34 7.94
C ASN A 445 17.75 -12.61 7.39
N PHE A 446 17.53 -12.44 6.08
CA PHE A 446 16.25 -12.80 5.43
C PHE A 446 15.97 -14.30 5.56
N PHE A 447 17.00 -15.14 5.42
CA PHE A 447 16.88 -16.58 5.58
C PHE A 447 16.84 -17.02 7.05
N ALA A 448 17.64 -16.40 7.93
CA ALA A 448 17.75 -16.82 9.32
C ALA A 448 16.52 -16.49 10.18
N GLN A 449 15.89 -15.32 9.97
CA GLN A 449 14.81 -14.85 10.85
C GLN A 449 13.51 -15.69 10.77
N PRO A 450 13.03 -16.12 9.59
CA PRO A 450 11.90 -17.05 9.49
C PRO A 450 12.17 -18.38 10.22
N ASP A 451 13.38 -18.93 10.11
CA ASP A 451 13.77 -20.15 10.83
C ASP A 451 13.81 -19.94 12.34
N ALA A 452 14.39 -18.83 12.81
CA ALA A 452 14.41 -18.50 14.24
C ALA A 452 12.98 -18.39 14.81
N LEU A 453 12.05 -17.75 14.09
CA LEU A 453 10.64 -17.62 14.46
C LEU A 453 9.92 -18.99 14.50
N ALA A 454 10.16 -19.85 13.50
CA ALA A 454 9.51 -21.14 13.38
C ALA A 454 10.05 -22.18 14.39
N LEU A 455 11.37 -22.29 14.49
CA LEU A 455 12.04 -23.38 15.20
C LEU A 455 12.26 -23.07 16.69
N GLY A 456 12.55 -21.80 17.02
CA GLY A 456 12.91 -21.39 18.38
C GLY A 456 14.17 -22.07 18.92
N LYS A 457 14.33 -22.01 20.24
CA LYS A 457 15.45 -22.54 21.00
C LYS A 457 14.97 -22.99 22.38
N THR A 458 15.04 -24.29 22.62
CA THR A 458 14.57 -24.96 23.84
C THR A 458 15.50 -24.71 25.02
N LEU A 459 14.99 -24.94 26.23
CA LEU A 459 15.77 -24.85 27.46
C LEU A 459 17.00 -25.77 27.44
N ASN A 460 16.87 -26.97 26.87
CA ASN A 460 17.97 -27.93 26.77
C ASN A 460 19.09 -27.42 25.83
N GLU A 461 18.71 -26.85 24.68
CA GLU A 461 19.67 -26.23 23.75
C GLU A 461 20.38 -25.05 24.43
N VAL A 462 19.66 -24.21 25.17
CA VAL A 462 20.24 -23.11 25.96
C VAL A 462 21.20 -23.62 27.04
N ALA A 463 20.87 -24.73 27.71
CA ALA A 463 21.72 -25.34 28.74
C ALA A 463 23.01 -25.92 28.14
N GLN A 464 22.94 -26.53 26.95
CA GLN A 464 24.10 -27.10 26.25
C GLN A 464 25.11 -26.04 25.80
N GLU A 465 24.68 -24.79 25.63
CA GLU A 465 25.57 -23.65 25.35
C GLU A 465 26.30 -23.10 26.58
N GLY A 466 26.13 -23.73 27.74
CA GLY A 466 26.80 -23.30 28.98
C GLY A 466 26.19 -22.06 29.62
N VAL A 467 24.93 -21.72 29.30
CA VAL A 467 24.23 -20.60 29.93
C VAL A 467 23.98 -20.91 31.42
N PRO A 468 24.28 -19.97 32.35
CA PRO A 468 23.96 -20.12 33.77
C PRO A 468 22.47 -20.36 34.02
N GLU A 469 22.13 -21.23 34.97
CA GLU A 469 20.75 -21.71 35.24
C GLU A 469 19.75 -20.55 35.35
N GLU A 470 20.12 -19.51 36.10
CA GLU A 470 19.30 -18.33 36.36
C GLU A 470 18.99 -17.49 35.11
N LEU A 471 19.76 -17.65 34.03
CA LEU A 471 19.55 -16.95 32.76
C LEU A 471 18.87 -17.82 31.69
N ARG A 472 18.73 -19.14 31.90
CA ARG A 472 18.30 -20.05 30.82
C ARG A 472 16.91 -19.72 30.32
N SER A 473 15.93 -19.54 31.21
CA SER A 473 14.55 -19.21 30.87
C SER A 473 14.43 -17.90 30.08
N HIS A 474 15.31 -16.93 30.32
CA HIS A 474 15.34 -15.66 29.58
C HIS A 474 15.86 -15.81 28.15
N LYS A 475 16.61 -16.88 27.87
CA LYS A 475 17.20 -17.16 26.55
C LYS A 475 16.45 -18.26 25.78
N VAL A 476 15.33 -18.74 26.30
CA VAL A 476 14.43 -19.64 25.57
C VAL A 476 13.68 -18.85 24.50
N PHE A 477 13.59 -19.43 23.31
CA PHE A 477 12.74 -18.97 22.21
C PHE A 477 11.71 -20.06 21.96
N LEU A 478 10.43 -19.77 22.19
CA LEU A 478 9.40 -20.81 22.08
C LEU A 478 9.20 -21.31 20.64
N GLY A 479 9.64 -20.55 19.63
CA GLY A 479 9.37 -20.89 18.23
C GLY A 479 7.87 -20.80 17.91
N ASN A 480 7.42 -21.61 16.95
CA ASN A 480 6.03 -21.72 16.50
C ASN A 480 5.38 -20.39 16.06
N ARG A 481 6.19 -19.44 15.57
CA ARG A 481 5.72 -18.14 15.10
C ARG A 481 5.66 -18.16 13.56
N PRO A 482 4.47 -17.99 12.96
CA PRO A 482 4.29 -18.26 11.54
C PRO A 482 4.89 -17.16 10.66
N SER A 483 5.42 -17.54 9.51
CA SER A 483 5.90 -16.60 8.50
C SER A 483 5.73 -17.12 7.07
N SER A 484 5.69 -16.18 6.13
CA SER A 484 5.79 -16.41 4.68
C SER A 484 7.03 -15.68 4.17
N SER A 485 7.77 -16.29 3.25
CA SER A 485 8.95 -15.70 2.62
C SER A 485 8.74 -15.59 1.11
N MET A 486 8.71 -14.36 0.61
CA MET A 486 8.65 -14.05 -0.81
C MET A 486 10.03 -13.63 -1.30
N LEU A 487 10.65 -14.42 -2.18
CA LEU A 487 11.91 -14.11 -2.82
C LEU A 487 11.67 -13.77 -4.29
N MET A 488 12.09 -12.59 -4.71
CA MET A 488 11.96 -12.09 -6.08
C MET A 488 13.33 -11.91 -6.75
N THR A 489 13.41 -11.92 -8.08
CA THR A 489 14.71 -11.75 -8.79
C THR A 489 15.41 -10.44 -8.40
N ARG A 490 14.78 -9.30 -8.69
CA ARG A 490 15.32 -7.95 -8.47
C ARG A 490 14.19 -6.97 -8.23
N LEU A 491 14.48 -5.84 -7.58
CA LEU A 491 13.50 -4.78 -7.36
C LEU A 491 13.62 -3.71 -8.46
N ASP A 492 13.03 -3.96 -9.62
CA ASP A 492 12.87 -2.97 -10.70
C ASP A 492 11.42 -2.49 -10.79
N ALA A 493 11.12 -1.60 -11.75
CA ALA A 493 9.76 -1.08 -11.94
C ALA A 493 8.71 -2.19 -12.12
N PHE A 494 9.03 -3.23 -12.90
CA PHE A 494 8.15 -4.36 -13.14
C PHE A 494 7.87 -5.14 -11.85
N ALA A 495 8.90 -5.49 -11.09
CA ALA A 495 8.77 -6.18 -9.81
C ALA A 495 8.00 -5.36 -8.76
N ILE A 496 8.17 -4.02 -8.74
CA ILE A 496 7.38 -3.13 -7.88
C ILE A 496 5.90 -3.21 -8.24
N GLY A 497 5.59 -3.25 -9.54
CA GLY A 497 4.22 -3.46 -10.04
C GLY A 497 3.64 -4.80 -9.60
N GLN A 498 4.42 -5.88 -9.73
CA GLN A 498 4.02 -7.21 -9.27
C GLN A 498 3.71 -7.20 -7.77
N LEU A 499 4.61 -6.63 -6.96
CA LEU A 499 4.44 -6.57 -5.51
C LEU A 499 3.19 -5.79 -5.10
N LEU A 500 2.93 -4.64 -5.73
CA LEU A 500 1.69 -3.89 -5.52
C LEU A 500 0.46 -4.76 -5.78
N ALA A 501 0.36 -5.34 -6.97
CA ALA A 501 -0.80 -6.11 -7.39
C ALA A 501 -1.03 -7.36 -6.53
N ILE A 502 0.04 -7.99 -6.05
CA ILE A 502 -0.05 -9.12 -5.12
C ILE A 502 -0.82 -8.71 -3.87
N TYR A 503 -0.46 -7.57 -3.26
CA TYR A 503 -1.09 -7.13 -2.02
C TYR A 503 -2.49 -6.53 -2.24
N GLU A 504 -2.74 -5.86 -3.38
CA GLU A 504 -4.09 -5.43 -3.75
C GLU A 504 -5.05 -6.63 -3.82
N HIS A 505 -4.65 -7.70 -4.52
CA HIS A 505 -5.48 -8.90 -4.69
C HIS A 505 -5.55 -9.74 -3.42
N ARG A 506 -4.46 -9.84 -2.65
CA ARG A 506 -4.45 -10.49 -1.33
C ARG A 506 -5.52 -9.89 -0.42
N THR A 507 -5.59 -8.56 -0.34
CA THR A 507 -6.61 -7.85 0.45
C THR A 507 -8.02 -8.13 -0.07
N ALA A 508 -8.23 -8.17 -1.40
CA ALA A 508 -9.52 -8.50 -1.99
C ALA A 508 -9.94 -9.95 -1.67
N VAL A 509 -9.01 -10.91 -1.71
CA VAL A 509 -9.26 -12.32 -1.35
C VAL A 509 -9.83 -12.40 0.05
N GLN A 510 -9.17 -11.82 1.05
CA GLN A 510 -9.67 -11.88 2.43
C GLN A 510 -11.07 -11.27 2.57
N GLY A 511 -11.30 -10.13 1.93
CA GLY A 511 -12.62 -9.50 1.91
C GLY A 511 -13.72 -10.41 1.36
N PHE A 512 -13.43 -11.08 0.24
CA PHE A 512 -14.34 -12.03 -0.38
C PHE A 512 -14.60 -13.27 0.49
N ILE A 513 -13.59 -13.74 1.24
CA ILE A 513 -13.76 -14.86 2.18
C ILE A 513 -14.61 -14.45 3.38
N TRP A 514 -14.30 -13.32 4.02
CA TRP A 514 -15.09 -12.81 5.15
C TRP A 514 -16.50 -12.36 4.76
N GLY A 515 -16.71 -12.04 3.47
CA GLY A 515 -17.98 -11.52 2.97
C GLY A 515 -18.18 -10.04 3.31
N VAL A 516 -17.10 -9.27 3.46
CA VAL A 516 -17.15 -7.83 3.74
C VAL A 516 -16.97 -7.02 2.46
N ASN A 517 -17.36 -5.75 2.49
CA ASN A 517 -17.04 -4.83 1.40
C ASN A 517 -15.61 -4.28 1.54
N SER A 518 -14.64 -4.77 0.77
CA SER A 518 -13.27 -4.24 0.78
C SER A 518 -13.13 -2.86 0.13
N PHE A 519 -14.19 -2.30 -0.44
CA PHE A 519 -14.09 -1.17 -1.38
C PHE A 519 -14.80 0.10 -0.92
N ASP A 520 -15.51 0.06 0.21
CA ASP A 520 -16.03 1.25 0.91
C ASP A 520 -15.15 1.65 2.11
N GLN A 521 -15.46 2.78 2.74
CA GLN A 521 -14.76 3.28 3.93
C GLN A 521 -15.65 4.19 4.82
N TRP A 522 -16.89 3.79 5.13
CA TRP A 522 -17.82 4.63 5.89
C TRP A 522 -17.30 5.10 7.27
N GLY A 523 -16.38 4.34 7.87
CA GLY A 523 -15.80 4.64 9.18
C GLY A 523 -15.06 5.98 9.30
N VAL A 524 -14.65 6.59 8.18
CA VAL A 524 -13.88 7.86 8.20
C VAL A 524 -14.76 9.11 8.28
N GLU A 525 -16.08 9.00 8.08
CA GLU A 525 -16.95 10.18 7.91
C GLU A 525 -17.27 10.89 9.23
N LEU A 526 -17.42 10.16 10.34
CA LEU A 526 -17.76 10.76 11.64
C LEU A 526 -16.71 11.78 12.10
N GLY A 527 -15.44 11.44 11.99
CA GLY A 527 -14.33 12.34 12.32
C GLY A 527 -14.35 13.62 11.49
N LYS A 528 -14.64 13.52 10.18
CA LYS A 528 -14.74 14.67 9.28
C LYS A 528 -15.89 15.61 9.66
N VAL A 529 -17.03 15.07 10.05
CA VAL A 529 -18.19 15.88 10.50
C VAL A 529 -17.86 16.63 11.78
N LEU A 530 -17.30 15.95 12.77
CA LEU A 530 -16.92 16.56 14.05
C LEU A 530 -15.82 17.62 13.86
N ALA A 531 -14.80 17.35 13.04
CA ALA A 531 -13.74 18.32 12.74
C ALA A 531 -14.28 19.59 12.05
N LYS A 532 -15.29 19.49 11.17
CA LYS A 532 -15.95 20.67 10.58
C LYS A 532 -16.63 21.53 11.64
N GLN A 533 -17.25 20.93 12.65
CA GLN A 533 -17.87 21.66 13.76
C GLN A 533 -16.81 22.39 14.60
N VAL A 534 -15.72 21.70 14.97
CA VAL A 534 -14.60 22.31 15.69
C VAL A 534 -13.97 23.45 14.89
N ARG A 535 -13.77 23.27 13.57
CA ARG A 535 -13.26 24.32 12.68
C ARG A 535 -14.17 25.55 12.66
N ALA A 536 -15.49 25.36 12.62
CA ALA A 536 -16.44 26.47 12.68
C ALA A 536 -16.35 27.20 14.02
N GLN A 537 -16.28 26.47 15.13
CA GLN A 537 -16.07 27.05 16.46
C GLN A 537 -14.77 27.87 16.51
N LEU A 538 -13.64 27.29 16.09
CA LEU A 538 -12.34 27.97 16.07
C LEU A 538 -12.38 29.25 15.24
N SER A 539 -13.00 29.22 14.06
CA SER A 539 -13.18 30.40 13.22
C SER A 539 -14.00 31.48 13.93
N SER A 540 -15.13 31.12 14.54
CA SER A 540 -15.99 32.07 15.26
C SER A 540 -15.28 32.63 16.50
N SER A 541 -14.60 31.81 17.29
CA SER A 541 -13.86 32.25 18.47
C SER A 541 -12.71 33.19 18.10
N ARG A 542 -11.96 32.90 17.02
CA ARG A 542 -10.82 33.74 16.59
C ARG A 542 -11.28 35.04 15.91
N LYS A 543 -12.38 35.05 15.16
CA LYS A 543 -12.85 36.23 14.42
C LYS A 543 -13.77 37.14 15.23
N SER A 544 -14.64 36.57 16.06
CA SER A 544 -15.70 37.32 16.76
C SER A 544 -15.72 37.08 18.27
N GLY A 545 -14.70 36.42 18.84
CA GLY A 545 -14.60 36.19 20.28
C GLY A 545 -15.67 35.25 20.85
N ALA A 546 -16.34 34.45 20.01
CA ALA A 546 -17.39 33.53 20.44
C ALA A 546 -16.87 32.53 21.49
N HIS A 547 -17.66 32.30 22.55
CA HIS A 547 -17.38 31.29 23.57
C HIS A 547 -17.50 29.87 23.00
N VAL A 548 -16.77 28.93 23.61
CA VAL A 548 -16.83 27.52 23.25
C VAL A 548 -18.17 26.94 23.73
N GLN A 549 -18.89 26.27 22.83
CA GLN A 549 -20.19 25.68 23.12
C GLN A 549 -20.47 24.49 22.21
N GLY A 550 -21.35 23.57 22.65
CA GLY A 550 -21.77 22.41 21.84
C GLY A 550 -20.81 21.21 21.87
N PHE A 551 -19.82 21.20 22.76
CA PHE A 551 -18.89 20.07 22.95
C PHE A 551 -18.98 19.50 24.37
N ASN A 552 -18.54 18.25 24.54
CA ASN A 552 -18.43 17.63 25.87
C ASN A 552 -17.42 18.39 26.75
N SER A 553 -17.51 18.23 28.08
CA SER A 553 -16.71 19.00 29.05
C SER A 553 -15.20 18.89 28.82
N SER A 554 -14.70 17.70 28.47
CA SER A 554 -13.27 17.49 28.17
C SER A 554 -12.82 18.27 26.94
N THR A 555 -13.59 18.23 25.86
CA THR A 555 -13.28 18.94 24.61
C THR A 555 -13.39 20.45 24.81
N SER A 556 -14.43 20.90 25.53
CA SER A 556 -14.62 22.32 25.83
C SER A 556 -13.44 22.88 26.61
N ALA A 557 -13.00 22.20 27.69
CA ALA A 557 -11.86 22.64 28.50
C ALA A 557 -10.56 22.73 27.67
N LEU A 558 -10.29 21.75 26.80
CA LEU A 558 -9.10 21.78 25.94
C LEU A 558 -9.18 22.85 24.85
N LEU A 559 -10.35 23.06 24.25
CA LEU A 559 -10.55 24.13 23.27
C LEU A 559 -10.41 25.52 23.89
N GLU A 560 -10.93 25.71 25.11
CA GLU A 560 -10.76 26.96 25.86
C GLU A 560 -9.29 27.23 26.17
N ALA A 561 -8.56 26.22 26.65
CA ALA A 561 -7.11 26.33 26.89
C ALA A 561 -6.34 26.66 25.59
N TYR A 562 -6.66 25.98 24.48
CA TYR A 562 -6.05 26.22 23.18
C TYR A 562 -6.35 27.62 22.63
N LEU A 563 -7.58 28.12 22.80
CA LEU A 563 -7.99 29.46 22.35
C LEU A 563 -7.45 30.58 23.24
N ALA A 564 -7.22 30.30 24.52
CA ALA A 564 -6.56 31.23 25.43
C ALA A 564 -5.06 31.37 25.11
N HIS A 565 -4.42 30.29 24.65
CA HIS A 565 -3.04 30.31 24.19
C HIS A 565 -2.97 30.96 22.78
N GLY A 566 -2.29 32.10 22.67
CA GLY A 566 -2.19 32.86 21.42
C GLY A 566 -3.33 33.85 21.17
N LYS A 567 -4.00 34.31 22.22
CA LYS A 567 -4.50 35.70 22.25
C LYS A 567 -3.36 36.66 22.55
#